data_AF-A0A1W9G4X5-F1
#
_entry.id   AF-A0A1W9G4X5-F1
#
_cell.length_a   1.000
_cell.length_b   1.000
_cell.length_c   1.000
_cell.angle_alpha   90.00
_cell.angle_beta   90.00
_cell.angle_gamma   90.00
#
_symmetry.space_group_name_H-M   'P 1'
#
loop_
_entity.id
_entity.type
_entity.pdbx_description
1 polymer ?
#
loop_
_entity_poly.entity_id
_entity_poly.type
_entity_poly.pdbx_seq_one_letter_code
_entity_poly.pdbx_strand_id
1 'polypeptide(L)'
;MNLKAEDQRTAPRVAVQFHALVSGSVQSEGTGTILDLSRGGCRLESQVLMLPGLSLELRIAVPGLEWALMIDGADVQWTDEDRAGLAFVRIRETERQRLDNIMTARLARTSEDGDDKQGNLVPVEFQGLEPVLSKNPEVAVSKGLAWFAQDRAEFPFRGGSLLNRAFPACTPELAAALGTLVQSGGDTEVEFSLALLQNYRGSTSADGVLKEIVSRFPQDDRKMDGVRISINSPGAVSGEFGLAEAWRVKKESLTRWLTDTRPAVNAFAQQHMAELDRMIVAERRRVEAERELRERSRHEDESDGYRAKPF
;
A
#
# COMPACT_ATOMS: atom_id res chain seq x y z
N MET A 1 27.83 -19.21 -39.18
CA MET A 1 27.83 -17.76 -39.49
C MET A 1 27.58 -17.02 -38.19
N ASN A 2 28.55 -16.23 -37.73
CA ASN A 2 28.49 -15.53 -36.46
C ASN A 2 27.84 -14.17 -36.70
N LEU A 3 26.53 -14.05 -36.44
CA LEU A 3 25.82 -12.78 -36.46
C LEU A 3 26.25 -12.02 -35.21
N LYS A 4 27.15 -11.03 -35.37
CA LYS A 4 27.37 -10.01 -34.34
C LYS A 4 26.02 -9.34 -34.08
N ALA A 5 25.44 -9.59 -32.91
CA ALA A 5 24.34 -8.78 -32.42
C ALA A 5 24.83 -7.32 -32.34
N GLU A 6 24.24 -6.44 -33.14
CA GLU A 6 24.53 -5.01 -33.10
C GLU A 6 24.24 -4.47 -31.69
N ASP A 7 25.12 -3.61 -31.19
CA ASP A 7 24.97 -2.96 -29.90
C ASP A 7 23.84 -1.91 -29.97
N GLN A 8 22.60 -2.34 -29.70
CA GLN A 8 21.40 -1.48 -29.71
C GLN A 8 21.22 -0.68 -28.40
N ARG A 9 22.27 -0.54 -27.58
CA ARG A 9 22.18 0.10 -26.25
C ARG A 9 21.98 1.61 -26.40
N THR A 10 20.94 2.13 -25.76
CA THR A 10 20.57 3.56 -25.78
C THR A 10 20.94 4.32 -24.51
N ALA A 11 21.33 3.61 -23.43
CA ALA A 11 21.64 4.21 -22.14
C ALA A 11 22.89 3.58 -21.49
N PRO A 12 23.73 4.37 -20.79
CA PRO A 12 24.88 3.85 -20.06
C PRO A 12 24.43 2.94 -18.92
N ARG A 13 25.17 1.85 -18.70
CA ARG A 13 24.94 0.89 -17.62
C ARG A 13 26.06 0.96 -16.60
N VAL A 14 25.71 0.85 -15.32
CA VAL A 14 26.69 0.72 -14.23
C VAL A 14 26.64 -0.70 -13.69
N ALA A 15 27.82 -1.30 -13.48
CA ALA A 15 27.93 -2.59 -12.82
C ALA A 15 27.49 -2.46 -11.36
N VAL A 16 26.62 -3.38 -10.92
CA VAL A 16 26.08 -3.40 -9.56
C VAL A 16 25.92 -4.84 -9.09
N GLN A 17 25.73 -5.03 -7.78
CA GLN A 17 25.28 -6.30 -7.20
C GLN A 17 24.16 -5.97 -6.22
N PHE A 18 22.93 -5.88 -6.72
CA PHE A 18 21.74 -5.60 -5.91
C PHE A 18 20.84 -6.82 -5.86
N HIS A 19 20.33 -7.16 -4.69
CA HIS A 19 19.31 -8.20 -4.62
C HIS A 19 17.98 -7.70 -5.17
N ALA A 20 17.23 -8.58 -5.81
CA ALA A 20 15.91 -8.29 -6.31
C ALA A 20 14.92 -9.40 -5.95
N LEU A 21 13.71 -9.01 -5.57
CA LEU A 21 12.55 -9.89 -5.73
C LEU A 21 12.03 -9.75 -7.15
N VAL A 22 11.64 -10.89 -7.69
CA VAL A 22 11.09 -11.03 -9.02
C VAL A 22 9.71 -11.67 -8.87
N SER A 23 8.69 -11.06 -9.46
CA SER A 23 7.34 -11.63 -9.53
C SER A 23 6.79 -11.55 -10.95
N GLY A 24 5.98 -12.53 -11.35
CA GLY A 24 5.37 -12.62 -12.67
C GLY A 24 3.98 -13.26 -12.60
N SER A 25 3.17 -13.07 -13.64
CA SER A 25 1.71 -13.31 -13.60
C SER A 25 1.25 -14.76 -13.44
N VAL A 26 2.13 -15.77 -13.57
CA VAL A 26 1.66 -17.17 -13.56
C VAL A 26 2.50 -18.16 -12.76
N GLN A 27 3.77 -17.88 -12.40
CA GLN A 27 4.60 -18.82 -11.58
C GLN A 27 6.03 -18.32 -11.27
N SER A 28 6.43 -17.17 -11.81
CA SER A 28 7.79 -16.66 -11.71
C SER A 28 7.95 -15.76 -10.46
N GLU A 29 7.83 -16.35 -9.27
CA GLU A 29 8.21 -15.67 -8.02
C GLU A 29 9.53 -16.21 -7.49
N GLY A 30 10.45 -15.32 -7.13
CA GLY A 30 11.71 -15.71 -6.55
C GLY A 30 12.65 -14.55 -6.34
N THR A 31 13.90 -14.88 -6.03
CA THR A 31 14.97 -13.91 -5.77
C THR A 31 15.98 -13.92 -6.91
N GLY A 32 16.71 -12.83 -7.07
CA GLY A 32 17.82 -12.74 -8.00
C GLY A 32 18.78 -11.60 -7.67
N THR A 33 19.80 -11.47 -8.50
CA THR A 33 20.83 -10.44 -8.38
C THR A 33 20.89 -9.61 -9.64
N ILE A 34 20.76 -8.29 -9.49
CA ILE A 34 21.00 -7.32 -10.55
C ILE A 34 22.52 -7.14 -10.69
N LEU A 35 23.03 -7.46 -11.88
CA LEU A 35 24.46 -7.44 -12.23
C LEU A 35 24.88 -6.12 -12.89
N ASP A 36 23.95 -5.48 -13.59
CA ASP A 36 24.11 -4.13 -14.13
C ASP A 36 22.75 -3.43 -14.16
N LEU A 37 22.79 -2.10 -14.02
CA LEU A 37 21.61 -1.25 -13.99
C LEU A 37 21.79 -0.05 -14.92
N SER A 38 20.72 0.32 -15.59
CA SER A 38 20.59 1.53 -16.39
C SER A 38 19.25 2.20 -16.12
N ARG A 39 19.05 3.39 -16.67
CA ARG A 39 17.75 4.08 -16.61
C ARG A 39 16.61 3.30 -17.29
N GLY A 40 16.93 2.44 -18.25
CA GLY A 40 15.95 1.76 -19.11
C GLY A 40 15.89 0.25 -18.93
N GLY A 41 16.66 -0.33 -18.01
CA GLY A 41 16.75 -1.78 -17.89
C GLY A 41 17.91 -2.25 -17.03
N CYS A 42 17.99 -3.55 -16.84
CA CYS A 42 19.03 -4.19 -16.04
C CYS A 42 19.39 -5.57 -16.60
N ARG A 43 20.46 -6.16 -16.06
CA ARG A 43 20.73 -7.60 -16.20
C ARG A 43 20.47 -8.28 -14.86
N LEU A 44 19.65 -9.32 -14.88
CA LEU A 44 19.25 -10.11 -13.72
C LEU A 44 19.86 -11.51 -13.82
N GLU A 45 20.35 -12.04 -12.72
CA GLU A 45 20.70 -13.45 -12.53
C GLU A 45 19.72 -14.05 -11.51
N SER A 46 19.01 -15.12 -11.86
CA SER A 46 17.97 -15.73 -11.02
C SER A 46 17.69 -17.18 -11.44
N GLN A 47 17.33 -18.02 -10.48
CA GLN A 47 16.84 -19.38 -10.75
C GLN A 47 15.36 -19.41 -11.18
N VAL A 48 14.69 -18.26 -11.19
CA VAL A 48 13.31 -18.15 -11.69
C VAL A 48 13.29 -18.42 -13.19
N LEU A 49 12.33 -19.23 -13.64
CA LEU A 49 12.14 -19.49 -15.07
C LEU A 49 11.71 -18.19 -15.78
N MET A 50 12.56 -17.73 -16.70
CA MET A 50 12.35 -16.54 -17.52
C MET A 50 12.27 -16.96 -18.99
N LEU A 51 11.31 -16.36 -19.72
CA LEU A 51 11.15 -16.55 -21.16
C LEU A 51 11.10 -15.17 -21.82
N PRO A 52 11.76 -14.98 -22.98
CA PRO A 52 11.66 -13.74 -23.75
C PRO A 52 10.21 -13.34 -24.00
N GLY A 53 9.90 -12.05 -23.81
CA GLY A 53 8.56 -11.49 -23.94
C GLY A 53 7.69 -11.54 -22.66
N LEU A 54 8.13 -12.22 -21.60
CA LEU A 54 7.46 -12.10 -20.29
C LEU A 54 7.73 -10.74 -19.67
N SER A 55 6.69 -10.14 -19.08
CA SER A 55 6.80 -8.94 -18.24
C SER A 55 6.90 -9.36 -16.78
N LEU A 56 7.98 -8.94 -16.12
CA LEU A 56 8.25 -9.17 -14.70
C LEU A 56 8.03 -7.89 -13.89
N GLU A 57 7.66 -8.03 -12.64
CA GLU A 57 7.76 -6.97 -11.64
C GLU A 57 9.03 -7.18 -10.82
N LEU A 58 9.76 -6.10 -10.54
CA LEU A 58 11.00 -6.15 -9.77
C LEU A 58 10.93 -5.27 -8.53
N ARG A 59 11.41 -5.78 -7.40
CA ARG A 59 11.76 -4.99 -6.22
C ARG A 59 13.26 -5.05 -6.00
N ILE A 60 13.98 -4.00 -6.38
CA ILE A 60 15.46 -3.98 -6.35
C ILE A 60 15.94 -3.32 -5.05
N ALA A 61 16.62 -4.07 -4.19
CA ALA A 61 17.22 -3.59 -2.96
C ALA A 61 18.53 -2.85 -3.25
N VAL A 62 18.47 -1.52 -3.25
CA VAL A 62 19.63 -0.66 -3.53
C VAL A 62 20.31 -0.25 -2.21
N PRO A 63 21.61 -0.54 -2.01
CA PRO A 63 22.33 -0.15 -0.80
C PRO A 63 22.26 1.35 -0.54
N GLY A 64 21.95 1.72 0.71
CA GLY A 64 21.79 3.10 1.15
C GLY A 64 20.40 3.69 0.90
N LEU A 65 19.49 2.95 0.24
CA LEU A 65 18.08 3.30 0.20
C LEU A 65 17.31 2.49 1.23
N GLU A 66 16.42 3.17 1.95
CA GLU A 66 15.54 2.50 2.90
C GLU A 66 14.52 1.62 2.18
N TRP A 67 14.01 2.01 1.01
CA TRP A 67 13.01 1.24 0.25
C TRP A 67 13.59 0.63 -1.03
N ALA A 68 13.10 -0.54 -1.44
CA ALA A 68 13.43 -1.11 -2.75
C ALA A 68 13.00 -0.15 -3.88
N LEU A 69 13.77 -0.12 -4.96
CA LEU A 69 13.39 0.50 -6.22
C LEU A 69 12.38 -0.42 -6.91
N MET A 70 11.21 0.11 -7.22
CA MET A 70 10.11 -0.68 -7.79
C MET A 70 10.01 -0.51 -9.30
N ILE A 71 9.94 -1.63 -10.01
CA ILE A 71 9.68 -1.69 -11.45
C ILE A 71 8.41 -2.50 -11.68
N ASP A 72 7.32 -1.83 -12.06
CA ASP A 72 5.99 -2.43 -12.26
C ASP A 72 5.88 -3.24 -13.58
N GLY A 73 6.90 -3.18 -14.42
CA GLY A 73 6.96 -3.95 -15.66
C GLY A 73 8.34 -3.88 -16.29
N ALA A 74 8.99 -5.03 -16.35
CA ALA A 74 10.28 -5.24 -16.96
C ALA A 74 10.18 -6.42 -17.95
N ASP A 75 10.25 -6.14 -19.24
CA ASP A 75 10.11 -7.14 -20.29
C ASP A 75 11.43 -7.87 -20.51
N VAL A 76 11.39 -9.20 -20.47
CA VAL A 76 12.53 -10.07 -20.77
C VAL A 76 12.88 -9.95 -22.25
N GLN A 77 14.05 -9.35 -22.55
CA GLN A 77 14.54 -9.14 -23.91
C GLN A 77 15.32 -10.35 -24.43
N TRP A 78 16.08 -11.00 -23.55
CA TRP A 78 16.85 -12.20 -23.83
C TRP A 78 17.09 -12.98 -22.55
N THR A 79 17.39 -14.26 -22.70
CA THR A 79 17.72 -15.19 -21.62
C THR A 79 18.97 -15.99 -22.00
N ASP A 80 19.88 -16.20 -21.05
CA ASP A 80 21.09 -16.99 -21.19
C ASP A 80 21.32 -17.74 -19.87
N GLU A 81 21.07 -19.05 -19.85
CA GLU A 81 21.08 -19.89 -18.64
C GLU A 81 20.19 -19.33 -17.51
N ASP A 82 20.81 -18.81 -16.43
CA ASP A 82 20.16 -18.19 -15.28
C ASP A 82 20.12 -16.65 -15.37
N ARG A 83 20.53 -16.08 -16.51
CA ARG A 83 20.60 -14.64 -16.73
C ARG A 83 19.55 -14.17 -17.71
N ALA A 84 19.05 -12.96 -17.47
CA ALA A 84 18.15 -12.28 -18.38
C ALA A 84 18.49 -10.80 -18.51
N GLY A 85 18.33 -10.27 -19.72
CA GLY A 85 18.30 -8.84 -19.97
C GLY A 85 16.87 -8.33 -19.90
N LEU A 86 16.61 -7.37 -19.02
CA LEU A 86 15.28 -6.81 -18.80
C LEU A 86 15.21 -5.36 -19.28
N ALA A 87 14.15 -4.99 -20.00
CA ALA A 87 13.84 -3.61 -20.38
C ALA A 87 12.70 -3.08 -19.52
N PHE A 88 12.89 -1.94 -18.88
CA PHE A 88 11.87 -1.32 -18.04
C PHE A 88 10.81 -0.65 -18.93
N VAL A 89 9.62 -1.24 -18.97
CA VAL A 89 8.49 -0.77 -19.79
C VAL A 89 7.43 -0.06 -18.96
N ARG A 90 7.33 -0.36 -17.66
CA ARG A 90 6.46 0.33 -16.71
C ARG A 90 7.23 0.66 -15.43
N ILE A 91 7.39 1.96 -15.19
CA ILE A 91 7.96 2.50 -13.96
C ILE A 91 7.19 3.77 -13.62
N ARG A 92 6.85 3.93 -12.34
CA ARG A 92 6.18 5.14 -11.84
C ARG A 92 7.15 6.31 -11.82
N GLU A 93 6.63 7.53 -11.92
CA GLU A 93 7.48 8.72 -12.01
C GLU A 93 8.36 8.92 -10.77
N THR A 94 7.86 8.61 -9.57
CA THR A 94 8.64 8.67 -8.33
C THR A 94 9.81 7.68 -8.35
N GLU A 95 9.57 6.45 -8.78
CA GLU A 95 10.60 5.41 -8.91
C GLU A 95 11.58 5.73 -10.05
N ARG A 96 11.12 6.37 -11.14
CA ARG A 96 11.98 6.88 -12.21
C ARG A 96 12.95 7.93 -11.69
N GLN A 97 12.48 8.89 -10.90
CA GLN A 97 13.33 9.90 -10.26
C GLN A 97 14.34 9.27 -9.30
N ARG A 98 13.92 8.25 -8.53
CA ARG A 98 14.81 7.47 -7.64
C ARG A 98 15.90 6.76 -8.45
N LEU A 99 15.52 6.07 -9.53
CA LEU A 99 16.45 5.42 -10.45
C LEU A 99 17.44 6.42 -11.05
N ASP A 100 16.98 7.60 -11.46
CA ASP A 100 17.86 8.65 -11.99
C ASP A 100 18.88 9.15 -10.97
N ASN A 101 18.47 9.31 -9.72
CA ASN A 101 19.37 9.69 -8.63
C ASN A 101 20.40 8.58 -8.34
N ILE A 102 19.97 7.31 -8.33
CA ILE A 102 20.87 6.15 -8.20
C ILE A 102 21.90 6.14 -9.33
N MET A 103 21.45 6.27 -10.57
CA MET A 103 22.30 6.26 -11.76
C MET A 103 23.31 7.40 -11.74
N THR A 104 22.87 8.61 -11.37
CA THR A 104 23.75 9.79 -11.26
C THR A 104 24.82 9.59 -10.21
N ALA A 105 24.44 9.15 -9.00
CA ALA A 105 25.38 8.91 -7.91
C ALA A 105 26.39 7.80 -8.23
N ARG A 106 25.99 6.78 -9.00
CA ARG A 106 26.84 5.65 -9.36
C ARG A 106 27.80 6.00 -10.50
N LEU A 107 27.33 6.69 -11.54
CA LEU A 107 28.17 7.14 -12.66
C LEU A 107 29.27 8.12 -12.20
N ALA A 108 28.97 8.97 -11.21
CA ALA A 108 29.96 9.86 -10.61
C ALA A 108 31.09 9.11 -9.87
N ARG A 109 30.81 7.92 -9.32
CA ARG A 109 31.82 7.10 -8.62
C ARG A 109 32.63 6.22 -9.57
N THR A 110 32.05 5.80 -10.70
CA THR A 110 32.76 5.00 -11.71
C THR A 110 33.83 5.83 -12.46
N SER A 111 33.87 7.14 -12.26
CA SER A 111 34.89 8.04 -12.82
C SER A 111 36.11 8.22 -11.92
N GLU A 112 36.07 7.77 -10.65
CA GLU A 112 37.09 8.08 -9.64
C GLU A 112 37.84 6.86 -9.08
N ASP A 113 37.36 5.63 -9.22
CA ASP A 113 38.07 4.43 -8.73
C ASP A 113 38.11 3.28 -9.75
N GLY A 114 39.33 2.90 -10.12
CA GLY A 114 39.63 1.61 -10.73
C GLY A 114 39.96 0.60 -9.63
N ASP A 115 39.23 -0.52 -9.65
CA ASP A 115 39.42 -1.69 -8.80
C ASP A 115 38.99 -1.48 -7.33
N ASP A 116 37.76 -1.88 -7.00
CA ASP A 116 37.52 -2.41 -5.66
C ASP A 116 36.32 -3.36 -5.58
N LYS A 117 36.60 -4.52 -5.00
CA LYS A 117 35.68 -5.64 -4.79
C LYS A 117 34.57 -5.21 -3.83
N GLN A 118 33.35 -4.99 -4.34
CA GLN A 118 32.22 -4.74 -3.46
C GLN A 118 31.86 -6.02 -2.70
N GLY A 119 32.17 -6.01 -1.41
CA GLY A 119 31.73 -7.01 -0.45
C GLY A 119 30.22 -7.12 -0.43
N ASN A 120 29.78 -8.37 -0.35
CA ASN A 120 28.41 -8.83 -0.19
C ASN A 120 27.73 -8.09 0.99
N LEU A 121 27.01 -7.01 0.69
CA LEU A 121 26.06 -6.41 1.62
C LEU A 121 24.69 -6.72 1.07
N VAL A 122 24.16 -7.87 1.51
CA VAL A 122 22.77 -8.26 1.35
C VAL A 122 21.92 -7.29 2.18
N PRO A 123 21.07 -6.43 1.61
CA PRO A 123 20.00 -5.82 2.36
C PRO A 123 18.87 -6.84 2.38
N VAL A 124 18.67 -7.42 3.57
CA VAL A 124 17.46 -8.13 3.94
C VAL A 124 16.30 -7.17 3.65
N GLU A 125 15.26 -7.63 2.95
CA GLU A 125 13.95 -7.00 3.05
C GLU A 125 13.63 -6.72 4.52
N PHE A 126 12.77 -5.76 4.82
CA PHE A 126 12.40 -5.35 6.20
C PHE A 126 11.93 -6.47 7.17
N GLN A 127 12.10 -7.75 6.88
CA GLN A 127 12.12 -8.82 7.87
C GLN A 127 13.13 -8.49 8.98
N GLY A 128 12.63 -8.03 10.12
CA GLY A 128 13.43 -7.77 11.31
C GLY A 128 13.50 -6.32 11.76
N LEU A 129 12.93 -5.37 11.02
CA LEU A 129 12.74 -4.00 11.53
C LEU A 129 11.49 -3.88 12.40
N GLU A 130 10.50 -4.75 12.23
CA GLU A 130 9.30 -4.79 13.06
C GLU A 130 9.63 -5.04 14.54
N PRO A 131 10.48 -6.04 14.90
CA PRO A 131 10.96 -6.23 16.27
C PRO A 131 11.73 -5.04 16.87
N VAL A 132 12.32 -4.18 16.03
CA VAL A 132 13.07 -3.01 16.48
C VAL A 132 12.11 -1.84 16.71
N LEU A 133 11.23 -1.58 15.74
CA LEU A 133 10.22 -0.51 15.80
C LEU A 133 9.19 -0.77 16.90
N SER A 134 8.79 -2.03 17.10
CA SER A 134 7.79 -2.41 18.13
C SER A 134 8.21 -2.05 19.55
N LYS A 135 9.51 -1.88 19.81
CA LYS A 135 10.06 -1.50 21.12
C LYS A 135 9.87 -0.02 21.46
N ASN A 136 9.71 0.85 20.46
CA ASN A 136 9.62 2.29 20.67
C ASN A 136 8.63 2.95 19.68
N PRO A 137 7.37 3.15 20.11
CA PRO A 137 6.34 3.79 19.30
C PRO A 137 6.69 5.21 18.83
N GLU A 138 7.40 6.00 19.64
CA GLU A 138 7.78 7.37 19.27
C GLU A 138 8.77 7.39 18.11
N VAL A 139 9.79 6.53 18.17
CA VAL A 139 10.76 6.37 17.07
C VAL A 139 10.05 5.84 15.82
N ALA A 140 9.13 4.90 15.99
CA ALA A 140 8.37 4.34 14.88
C ALA A 140 7.47 5.39 14.21
N VAL A 141 6.79 6.22 14.99
CA VAL A 141 5.99 7.36 14.51
C VAL A 141 6.86 8.40 13.81
N SER A 142 8.00 8.76 14.40
CA SER A 142 8.95 9.72 13.81
C SER A 142 9.50 9.25 12.46
N LYS A 143 9.93 7.98 12.38
CA LYS A 143 10.39 7.37 11.13
C LYS A 143 9.25 7.25 10.11
N GLY A 144 8.07 6.84 10.56
CA GLY A 144 6.85 6.83 9.77
C GLY A 144 6.56 8.16 9.10
N LEU A 145 6.62 9.25 9.88
CA LEU A 145 6.39 10.61 9.39
C LEU A 145 7.42 11.01 8.33
N ALA A 146 8.70 10.68 8.56
CA ALA A 146 9.76 10.93 7.58
C ALA A 146 9.53 10.17 6.27
N TRP A 147 9.03 8.93 6.33
CA TRP A 147 8.66 8.15 5.14
C TRP A 147 7.44 8.74 4.43
N PHE A 148 6.43 9.15 5.17
CA PHE A 148 5.24 9.80 4.62
C PHE A 148 5.57 11.11 3.90
N ALA A 149 6.49 11.89 4.44
CA ALA A 149 6.95 13.13 3.82
C ALA A 149 7.66 12.89 2.47
N GLN A 150 8.24 11.70 2.25
CA GLN A 150 8.91 11.35 0.99
C GLN A 150 7.91 10.91 -0.09
N ASP A 151 6.96 10.05 0.26
CA ASP A 151 5.93 9.56 -0.67
C ASP A 151 4.61 9.29 0.06
N ARG A 152 3.72 10.29 0.03
CA ARG A 152 2.40 10.23 0.68
C ARG A 152 1.49 9.16 0.09
N ALA A 153 1.60 8.90 -1.21
CA ALA A 153 0.71 7.99 -1.93
C ALA A 153 1.04 6.52 -1.66
N GLU A 154 2.34 6.21 -1.56
CA GLU A 154 2.82 4.85 -1.28
C GLU A 154 2.88 4.53 0.21
N PHE A 155 2.90 5.54 1.07
CA PHE A 155 3.04 5.35 2.50
C PHE A 155 2.06 4.32 3.08
N PRO A 156 0.73 4.34 2.79
CA PRO A 156 -0.19 3.36 3.36
C PRO A 156 0.21 1.91 3.08
N PHE A 157 0.74 1.64 1.88
CA PHE A 157 1.12 0.30 1.42
C PHE A 157 2.53 -0.13 1.87
N ARG A 158 3.40 0.84 2.17
CA ARG A 158 4.79 0.61 2.60
C ARG A 158 4.99 0.91 4.08
N GLY A 159 5.17 2.18 4.42
CA GLY A 159 5.45 2.64 5.79
C GLY A 159 4.31 2.28 6.75
N GLY A 160 3.06 2.50 6.34
CA GLY A 160 1.87 2.12 7.09
C GLY A 160 1.79 0.61 7.33
N SER A 161 2.04 -0.21 6.30
CA SER A 161 2.09 -1.67 6.41
C SER A 161 3.22 -2.16 7.32
N LEU A 162 4.42 -1.57 7.25
CA LEU A 162 5.52 -1.90 8.16
C LEU A 162 5.19 -1.56 9.62
N LEU A 163 4.62 -0.39 9.87
CA LEU A 163 4.21 0.02 11.21
C LEU A 163 3.06 -0.86 11.73
N ASN A 164 2.13 -1.28 10.87
CA ASN A 164 1.10 -2.24 11.23
C ASN A 164 1.68 -3.62 11.56
N ARG A 165 2.73 -4.09 10.87
CA ARG A 165 3.41 -5.33 11.27
C ARG A 165 4.16 -5.19 12.60
N ALA A 166 4.77 -4.03 12.86
CA ALA A 166 5.44 -3.73 14.13
C ALA A 166 4.45 -3.58 15.30
N PHE A 167 3.28 -3.01 15.03
CA PHE A 167 2.18 -2.85 15.96
C PHE A 167 0.91 -3.39 15.29
N PRO A 168 0.58 -4.69 15.44
CA PRO A 168 -0.60 -5.29 14.78
C PRO A 168 -1.94 -4.72 15.26
N ALA A 169 -1.95 -4.15 16.46
CA ALA A 169 -3.04 -3.35 17.00
C ALA A 169 -2.56 -1.93 17.28
N CYS A 170 -3.46 -0.94 17.21
CA CYS A 170 -3.14 0.40 17.68
C CYS A 170 -3.09 0.35 19.21
N THR A 171 -1.89 0.16 19.75
CA THR A 171 -1.69 0.08 21.20
C THR A 171 -1.92 1.46 21.82
N PRO A 172 -2.26 1.55 23.11
CA PRO A 172 -2.39 2.84 23.79
C PRO A 172 -1.14 3.72 23.67
N GLU A 173 0.04 3.12 23.64
CA GLU A 173 1.33 3.83 23.50
C GLU A 173 1.50 4.41 22.08
N LEU A 174 1.17 3.64 21.05
CA LEU A 174 1.16 4.14 19.67
C LEU A 174 0.13 5.25 19.48
N ALA A 175 -1.07 5.07 20.04
CA ALA A 175 -2.12 6.09 20.02
C ALA A 175 -1.70 7.36 20.76
N ALA A 176 -1.02 7.25 21.90
CA ALA A 176 -0.50 8.41 22.64
C ALA A 176 0.59 9.16 21.87
N ALA A 177 1.51 8.44 21.21
CA ALA A 177 2.53 9.03 20.34
C ALA A 177 1.89 9.79 19.17
N LEU A 178 0.90 9.20 18.49
CA LEU A 178 0.14 9.87 17.43
C LEU A 178 -0.68 11.06 17.95
N GLY A 179 -1.29 10.93 19.13
CA GLY A 179 -2.03 12.03 19.77
C GLY A 179 -1.14 13.23 20.05
N THR A 180 0.07 13.00 20.59
CA THR A 180 1.07 14.06 20.84
C THR A 180 1.53 14.71 19.53
N LEU A 181 1.75 13.89 18.49
CA LEU A 181 2.12 14.37 17.16
C LEU A 181 1.02 15.25 16.57
N VAL A 182 -0.24 14.80 16.64
CA VAL A 182 -1.40 15.57 16.19
C VAL A 182 -1.59 16.83 17.03
N GLN A 183 -1.32 16.86 18.32
CA GLN A 183 -1.49 18.07 19.14
C GLN A 183 -0.48 19.17 18.78
N SER A 184 0.78 18.78 18.60
CA SER A 184 1.90 19.71 18.35
C SER A 184 2.13 20.03 16.86
N GLY A 185 1.68 19.16 15.95
CA GLY A 185 1.92 19.24 14.52
C GLY A 185 0.92 20.09 13.73
N GLY A 186 1.18 20.21 12.43
CA GLY A 186 0.34 20.87 11.43
C GLY A 186 -0.34 19.88 10.49
N ASP A 187 -0.51 20.29 9.23
CA ASP A 187 -1.22 19.48 8.23
C ASP A 187 -0.54 18.14 7.93
N THR A 188 0.78 18.13 7.78
CA THR A 188 1.53 16.91 7.42
C THR A 188 1.40 15.83 8.50
N GLU A 189 1.50 16.22 9.77
CA GLU A 189 1.38 15.31 10.91
C GLU A 189 -0.02 14.71 11.03
N VAL A 190 -1.04 15.51 10.76
CA VAL A 190 -2.44 15.07 10.77
C VAL A 190 -2.72 14.13 9.61
N GLU A 191 -2.27 14.48 8.40
CA GLU A 191 -2.43 13.62 7.22
C GLU A 191 -1.69 12.29 7.39
N PHE A 192 -0.45 12.32 7.90
CA PHE A 192 0.30 11.11 8.26
C PHE A 192 -0.48 10.24 9.25
N SER A 193 -1.02 10.86 10.30
CA SER A 193 -1.76 10.14 11.35
C SER A 193 -3.01 9.48 10.77
N LEU A 194 -3.76 10.19 9.93
CA LEU A 194 -4.92 9.63 9.23
C LEU A 194 -4.51 8.50 8.27
N ALA A 195 -3.43 8.67 7.50
CA ALA A 195 -2.92 7.65 6.59
C ALA A 195 -2.46 6.39 7.33
N LEU A 196 -1.82 6.54 8.49
CA LEU A 196 -1.41 5.41 9.32
C LEU A 196 -2.63 4.71 9.94
N LEU A 197 -3.58 5.45 10.50
CA LEU A 197 -4.77 4.92 11.17
C LEU A 197 -5.69 4.12 10.23
N GLN A 198 -5.60 4.30 8.91
CA GLN A 198 -6.28 3.43 7.92
C GLN A 198 -5.88 1.95 8.04
N ASN A 199 -4.69 1.66 8.59
CA ASN A 199 -4.23 0.29 8.85
C ASN A 199 -4.77 -0.30 10.16
N TYR A 200 -5.48 0.48 10.98
CA TYR A 200 -5.93 0.12 12.32
C TYR A 200 -7.45 0.09 12.46
N ARG A 201 -8.11 -0.60 11.52
CA ARG A 201 -9.58 -0.63 11.43
C ARG A 201 -10.21 -1.15 12.72
N GLY A 202 -11.13 -0.36 13.28
CA GLY A 202 -11.93 -0.76 14.44
C GLY A 202 -11.18 -0.74 15.79
N SER A 203 -9.94 -0.24 15.83
CA SER A 203 -9.24 -0.09 17.11
C SER A 203 -9.81 1.08 17.91
N THR A 204 -10.26 0.81 19.13
CA THR A 204 -10.83 1.81 20.03
C THR A 204 -9.79 2.76 20.61
N SER A 205 -8.51 2.38 20.62
CA SER A 205 -7.39 3.21 21.05
C SER A 205 -7.15 4.40 20.10
N ALA A 206 -7.52 4.25 18.81
CA ALA A 206 -7.36 5.31 17.81
C ALA A 206 -8.32 6.48 18.02
N ASP A 207 -9.44 6.28 18.72
CA ASP A 207 -10.47 7.30 18.92
C ASP A 207 -9.93 8.57 19.58
N GLY A 208 -8.99 8.45 20.52
CA GLY A 208 -8.38 9.62 21.16
C GLY A 208 -7.71 10.53 20.13
N VAL A 209 -6.98 9.95 19.19
CA VAL A 209 -6.29 10.65 18.10
C VAL A 209 -7.31 11.27 17.13
N LEU A 210 -8.33 10.51 16.72
CA LEU A 210 -9.35 11.00 15.79
C LEU A 210 -10.16 12.15 16.39
N LYS A 211 -10.55 12.05 17.67
CA LYS A 211 -11.24 13.12 18.40
C LYS A 211 -10.37 14.38 18.50
N GLU A 212 -9.07 14.23 18.67
CA GLU A 212 -8.13 15.36 18.66
C GLU A 212 -8.11 16.06 17.29
N ILE A 213 -8.05 15.30 16.19
CA ILE A 213 -8.12 15.84 14.83
C ILE A 213 -9.43 16.61 14.62
N VAL A 214 -10.57 16.03 15.00
CA VAL A 214 -11.89 16.69 14.91
C VAL A 214 -11.92 17.99 15.71
N SER A 215 -11.33 17.99 16.92
CA SER A 215 -11.31 19.19 17.76
C SER A 215 -10.45 20.31 17.19
N ARG A 216 -9.31 19.99 16.56
CA ARG A 216 -8.38 21.00 16.00
C ARG A 216 -8.82 21.49 14.63
N PHE A 217 -9.46 20.66 13.81
CA PHE A 217 -9.79 20.96 12.42
C PHE A 217 -11.29 20.77 12.08
N PRO A 218 -12.23 21.34 12.85
CA PRO A 218 -13.65 21.05 12.70
C PRO A 218 -14.27 21.52 11.37
N GLN A 219 -13.59 22.41 10.64
CA GLN A 219 -14.07 22.99 9.38
C GLN A 219 -13.25 22.52 8.17
N ASP A 220 -12.31 21.59 8.36
CA ASP A 220 -11.53 21.04 7.25
C ASP A 220 -12.20 19.76 6.73
N ASP A 221 -12.95 19.90 5.64
CA ASP A 221 -13.72 18.79 5.07
C ASP A 221 -12.84 17.59 4.70
N ARG A 222 -11.60 17.83 4.21
CA ARG A 222 -10.70 16.74 3.82
C ARG A 222 -10.26 15.92 5.03
N LYS A 223 -9.93 16.60 6.14
CA LYS A 223 -9.57 15.92 7.40
C LYS A 223 -10.78 15.20 7.99
N MET A 224 -11.97 15.81 7.92
CA MET A 224 -13.20 15.19 8.40
C MET A 224 -13.55 13.94 7.59
N ASP A 225 -13.37 13.97 6.26
CA ASP A 225 -13.53 12.80 5.40
C ASP A 225 -12.53 11.69 5.77
N GLY A 226 -11.27 12.04 6.03
CA GLY A 226 -10.27 11.10 6.54
C GLY A 226 -10.72 10.42 7.85
N VAL A 227 -11.24 11.20 8.81
CA VAL A 227 -11.77 10.66 10.07
C VAL A 227 -12.97 9.73 9.82
N ARG A 228 -13.90 10.14 8.94
CA ARG A 228 -15.06 9.31 8.56
C ARG A 228 -14.59 7.98 7.94
N ILE A 229 -13.60 8.00 7.05
CA ILE A 229 -13.04 6.78 6.44
C ILE A 229 -12.48 5.83 7.50
N SER A 230 -11.74 6.35 8.48
CA SER A 230 -11.19 5.54 9.57
C SER A 230 -12.29 4.91 10.43
N ILE A 231 -13.37 5.64 10.70
CA ILE A 231 -14.51 5.16 11.51
C ILE A 231 -15.36 4.16 10.72
N ASN A 232 -15.73 4.51 9.49
CA ASN A 232 -16.72 3.79 8.67
C ASN A 232 -16.20 2.51 8.04
N SER A 233 -14.89 2.33 7.92
CA SER A 233 -14.28 1.15 7.32
C SER A 233 -14.91 -0.13 7.92
N PRO A 234 -15.74 -0.86 7.14
CA PRO A 234 -16.38 -2.07 7.62
C PRO A 234 -15.31 -3.14 7.87
N GLY A 235 -15.49 -3.91 8.94
CA GLY A 235 -14.71 -5.13 9.14
C GLY A 235 -15.15 -6.22 8.16
N ALA A 236 -14.93 -7.49 8.51
CA ALA A 236 -15.52 -8.59 7.78
C ALA A 236 -17.05 -8.45 7.76
N VAL A 237 -17.61 -8.40 6.56
CA VAL A 237 -19.05 -8.30 6.32
C VAL A 237 -19.57 -9.69 5.98
N SER A 238 -20.64 -10.13 6.65
CA SER A 238 -21.25 -11.43 6.41
C SER A 238 -22.77 -11.31 6.31
N GLY A 239 -23.37 -12.13 5.46
CA GLY A 239 -24.81 -12.18 5.24
C GLY A 239 -25.34 -11.09 4.31
N GLU A 240 -26.62 -11.22 3.97
CA GLU A 240 -27.32 -10.42 2.96
C GLU A 240 -27.37 -8.92 3.30
N PHE A 241 -27.45 -8.57 4.59
CA PHE A 241 -27.47 -7.19 5.10
C PHE A 241 -26.18 -6.81 5.82
N GLY A 242 -25.07 -7.50 5.56
CA GLY A 242 -23.88 -7.38 6.38
C GLY A 242 -23.30 -5.96 6.46
N LEU A 243 -23.40 -5.15 5.38
CA LEU A 243 -22.93 -3.76 5.38
C LEU A 243 -23.77 -2.89 6.32
N ALA A 244 -25.09 -3.01 6.26
CA ALA A 244 -26.00 -2.28 7.14
C ALA A 244 -25.76 -2.66 8.61
N GLU A 245 -25.49 -3.93 8.90
CA GLU A 245 -25.18 -4.38 10.26
C GLU A 245 -23.80 -3.88 10.73
N ALA A 246 -22.79 -3.89 9.85
CA ALA A 246 -21.49 -3.32 10.15
C ALA A 246 -21.59 -1.83 10.51
N TRP A 247 -22.37 -1.05 9.75
CA TRP A 247 -22.60 0.37 10.07
C TRP A 247 -23.42 0.58 11.34
N ARG A 248 -24.35 -0.32 11.67
CA ARG A 248 -25.07 -0.27 12.96
C ARG A 248 -24.11 -0.39 14.15
N VAL A 249 -23.16 -1.33 14.09
CA VAL A 249 -22.13 -1.51 15.12
C VAL A 249 -21.22 -0.27 15.22
N LYS A 250 -20.86 0.34 14.08
CA LYS A 250 -20.07 1.59 14.07
C LYS A 250 -20.85 2.77 14.67
N LYS A 251 -22.15 2.88 14.39
CA LYS A 251 -22.99 3.91 15.00
C LYS A 251 -23.03 3.75 16.52
N GLU A 252 -23.19 2.51 17.00
CA GLU A 252 -23.22 2.22 18.43
C GLU A 252 -21.90 2.60 19.13
N SER A 253 -20.76 2.35 18.48
CA SER A 253 -19.44 2.72 19.02
C SER A 253 -19.20 4.24 19.10
N LEU A 254 -19.93 5.06 18.33
CA LEU A 254 -19.87 6.52 18.40
C LEU A 254 -20.64 7.12 19.59
N THR A 255 -21.47 6.34 20.29
CA THR A 255 -22.23 6.83 21.46
C THR A 255 -21.29 7.40 22.54
N ARG A 256 -20.09 6.81 22.70
CA ARG A 256 -19.05 7.30 23.63
C ARG A 256 -18.36 8.60 23.21
N TRP A 257 -18.64 9.10 22.01
CA TRP A 257 -18.16 10.41 21.55
C TRP A 257 -19.12 11.52 21.92
N LEU A 258 -20.41 11.21 22.13
CA LEU A 258 -21.42 12.16 22.59
C LEU A 258 -21.15 12.66 24.02
N THR A 259 -20.38 11.91 24.81
CA THR A 259 -19.99 12.32 26.17
C THR A 259 -18.68 13.13 26.20
N ASP A 260 -18.05 13.39 25.05
CA ASP A 260 -16.84 14.21 24.97
C ASP A 260 -17.17 15.68 25.28
N THR A 261 -16.32 16.33 26.08
CA THR A 261 -16.55 17.72 26.53
C THR A 261 -16.30 18.74 25.43
N ARG A 262 -15.62 18.37 24.34
CA ARG A 262 -15.30 19.26 23.23
C ARG A 262 -16.51 19.38 22.29
N PRO A 263 -17.07 20.60 22.07
CA PRO A 263 -18.27 20.77 21.25
C PRO A 263 -18.13 20.27 19.81
N ALA A 264 -16.95 20.44 19.21
CA ALA A 264 -16.66 19.98 17.85
C ALA A 264 -16.78 18.44 17.72
N VAL A 265 -16.28 17.71 18.72
CA VAL A 265 -16.32 16.24 18.74
C VAL A 265 -17.76 15.74 18.90
N ASN A 266 -18.52 16.37 19.79
CA ASN A 266 -19.93 16.06 20.01
C ASN A 266 -20.75 16.32 18.73
N ALA A 267 -20.58 17.48 18.10
CA ALA A 267 -21.27 17.84 16.86
C ALA A 267 -20.93 16.88 15.71
N PHE A 268 -19.65 16.55 15.54
CA PHE A 268 -19.20 15.56 14.56
C PHE A 268 -19.89 14.20 14.78
N ALA A 269 -19.89 13.71 16.03
CA ALA A 269 -20.51 12.43 16.36
C ALA A 269 -22.01 12.42 16.06
N GLN A 270 -22.75 13.48 16.44
CA GLN A 270 -24.18 13.60 16.14
C GLN A 270 -24.45 13.58 14.63
N GLN A 271 -23.71 14.40 13.87
CA GLN A 271 -23.86 14.48 12.42
C GLN A 271 -23.54 13.14 11.74
N HIS A 272 -22.47 12.49 12.17
CA HIS A 272 -22.02 11.23 11.57
C HIS A 272 -22.92 10.05 11.93
N MET A 273 -23.48 10.02 13.14
CA MET A 273 -24.51 9.02 13.51
C MET A 273 -25.77 9.16 12.65
N ALA A 274 -26.20 10.39 12.34
CA ALA A 274 -27.33 10.63 11.44
C ALA A 274 -27.02 10.25 9.97
N GLU A 275 -25.77 10.41 9.54
CA GLU A 275 -25.29 9.94 8.25
C GLU A 275 -25.32 8.41 8.16
N LEU A 276 -24.79 7.72 9.17
CA LEU A 276 -24.84 6.25 9.26
C LEU A 276 -26.27 5.72 9.23
N ASP A 277 -27.23 6.39 9.87
CA ASP A 277 -28.65 6.01 9.79
C ASP A 277 -29.18 6.04 8.34
N ARG A 278 -28.85 7.09 7.59
CA ARG A 278 -29.24 7.19 6.18
C ARG A 278 -28.59 6.09 5.35
N MET A 279 -27.32 5.79 5.59
CA MET A 279 -26.57 4.73 4.90
C MET A 279 -27.18 3.35 5.18
N ILE A 280 -27.53 3.06 6.45
CA ILE A 280 -28.17 1.80 6.87
C ILE A 280 -29.51 1.61 6.16
N VAL A 281 -30.36 2.64 6.12
CA VAL A 281 -31.66 2.59 5.44
C VAL A 281 -31.50 2.39 3.94
N ALA A 282 -30.56 3.11 3.31
CA ALA A 282 -30.30 3.00 1.88
C ALA A 282 -29.80 1.60 1.50
N GLU A 283 -28.89 1.02 2.27
CA GLU A 283 -28.34 -0.31 2.01
C GLU A 283 -29.40 -1.41 2.16
N ARG A 284 -30.26 -1.33 3.17
CA ARG A 284 -31.37 -2.27 3.34
C ARG A 284 -32.32 -2.24 2.14
N ARG A 285 -32.71 -1.05 1.69
CA ARG A 285 -33.56 -0.88 0.49
C ARG A 285 -32.88 -1.43 -0.76
N ARG A 286 -31.57 -1.20 -0.92
CA ARG A 286 -30.78 -1.73 -2.05
C ARG A 286 -30.83 -3.25 -2.09
N VAL A 287 -30.59 -3.89 -0.95
CA VAL A 287 -30.62 -5.34 -0.80
C VAL A 287 -32.01 -5.93 -1.05
N GLU A 288 -33.06 -5.32 -0.49
CA GLU A 288 -34.46 -5.72 -0.72
C GLU A 288 -34.84 -5.64 -2.20
N ALA A 289 -34.51 -4.54 -2.88
CA ALA A 289 -34.77 -4.40 -4.32
C ALA A 289 -34.00 -5.45 -5.16
N GLU A 290 -32.76 -5.75 -4.80
CA GLU A 290 -31.97 -6.78 -5.47
C GLU A 290 -32.58 -8.18 -5.28
N ARG A 291 -33.13 -8.46 -4.09
CA ARG A 291 -33.83 -9.71 -3.80
C ARG A 291 -35.11 -9.84 -4.62
N GLU A 292 -35.95 -8.81 -4.66
CA GLU A 292 -37.18 -8.81 -5.47
C GLU A 292 -36.88 -9.06 -6.95
N LEU A 293 -35.80 -8.46 -7.48
CA LEU A 293 -35.37 -8.68 -8.86
C LEU A 293 -34.96 -10.15 -9.10
N ARG A 294 -34.20 -10.75 -8.17
CA ARG A 294 -33.79 -12.16 -8.24
C ARG A 294 -34.98 -13.12 -8.14
N GLU A 295 -35.99 -12.80 -7.33
CA GLU A 295 -37.22 -13.59 -7.22
C GLU A 295 -38.03 -13.53 -8.53
N ARG A 296 -38.15 -12.34 -9.15
CA ARG A 296 -38.81 -12.18 -10.45
C ARG A 296 -38.10 -12.95 -11.57
N SER A 297 -36.78 -12.87 -11.66
CA SER A 297 -36.01 -13.58 -12.70
C SER A 297 -36.11 -15.10 -12.55
N ARG A 298 -36.12 -15.64 -11.32
CA ARG A 298 -36.33 -17.08 -11.09
C ARG A 298 -37.71 -17.55 -11.55
N HIS A 299 -38.74 -16.76 -11.28
CA HIS A 299 -40.09 -17.09 -11.71
C HIS A 299 -40.25 -17.04 -13.24
N GLU A 300 -39.52 -16.16 -13.93
CA GLU A 300 -39.48 -16.11 -15.41
C GLU A 300 -38.77 -17.35 -16.00
N ASP A 301 -37.63 -17.77 -15.44
CA ASP A 301 -36.91 -18.98 -15.87
C ASP A 301 -37.70 -20.29 -15.62
N GLU A 302 -38.41 -20.40 -14.49
CA GLU A 302 -39.27 -21.56 -14.18
C GLU A 302 -40.52 -21.61 -15.08
N SER A 303 -41.03 -20.44 -15.50
CA SER A 303 -42.17 -20.32 -16.42
C SER A 303 -41.83 -20.82 -17.84
N ASP A 304 -40.60 -20.60 -18.32
CA ASP A 304 -40.20 -20.97 -19.68
C ASP A 304 -39.74 -22.45 -19.82
N GLY A 305 -39.57 -23.15 -18.69
CA GLY A 305 -39.10 -24.55 -18.62
C GLY A 305 -40.16 -25.63 -18.92
N TYR A 306 -41.45 -25.29 -19.00
CA TYR A 306 -42.53 -26.27 -19.21
C TYR A 306 -43.01 -26.35 -20.67
N ARG A 307 -42.11 -26.69 -21.60
CA ARG A 307 -42.53 -27.09 -22.96
C ARG A 307 -42.86 -28.58 -22.97
N ALA A 308 -44.15 -28.91 -22.88
CA ALA A 308 -44.64 -30.27 -23.03
C ALA A 308 -44.10 -30.88 -24.33
N LYS A 309 -43.39 -32.02 -24.23
CA LYS A 309 -42.94 -32.77 -25.40
C LYS A 309 -44.17 -33.32 -26.12
N PRO A 310 -44.36 -33.01 -27.41
CA PRO A 310 -45.41 -33.67 -28.17
C PRO A 310 -45.04 -35.14 -28.36
N PHE A 311 -46.04 -36.01 -28.17
CA PHE A 311 -46.00 -37.45 -28.40
C PHE A 311 -45.60 -37.82 -29.83
#